data_AF-A0A173VCG1-F1
#
_entry.id   AF-A0A173VCG1-F1
#
_cell.length_a   1.000
_cell.length_b   1.000
_cell.length_c   1.000
_cell.angle_alpha   90.00
_cell.angle_beta   90.00
_cell.angle_gamma   90.00
#
_symmetry.space_group_name_H-M   'P 1'
#
loop_
_entity.id
_entity.type
_entity.pdbx_description
1 polymer ?
#
loop_
_entity_poly.entity_id
_entity_poly.type
_entity_poly.pdbx_seq_one_letter_code
_entity_poly.pdbx_strand_id
1 'polypeptide(L)'
;MAVYVVGDFLRETRLRKGYTQEEVSYGICTPASLSRIENGAQKPGRLILEKLFERLGTENNLFNSFVSREEMELYSAIQSLIRDITDEDVAKLEEHISIVEKLATNASELEHQCLYFAKGELARQKEKDYSKAMELYMKAIHITLPDFDGKKPLRNNLLTFDEIMIINSIAILYSNDERNIMDAIHLDLWLKEYMENRIVDGRMKTAKYPMILYNLSCWFGDKNCHKEALKMADEGVNFCIQYGNLAFFPILLFNEGGTLVELGEIDKGKEHLHQAITIFKAMRRKDMVQTAIEWCKIHYQIDF
;
A
#
# COMPACT_ATOMS: atom_id res chain seq x y z
N MET A 1 26.25 18.71 -12.93
CA MET A 1 26.95 17.52 -12.40
C MET A 1 25.98 16.56 -11.71
N ALA A 2 25.03 17.00 -10.86
CA ALA A 2 24.04 16.10 -10.21
C ALA A 2 22.98 15.47 -11.14
N VAL A 3 22.57 16.15 -12.22
CA VAL A 3 21.53 15.65 -13.16
C VAL A 3 22.02 14.46 -14.01
N TYR A 4 23.33 14.33 -14.25
CA TYR A 4 23.88 13.22 -15.03
C TYR A 4 23.81 11.90 -14.25
N VAL A 5 24.00 11.94 -12.92
CA VAL A 5 24.05 10.73 -12.08
C VAL A 5 22.68 10.05 -11.97
N VAL A 6 21.58 10.82 -11.95
CA VAL A 6 20.24 10.24 -11.78
C VAL A 6 19.76 9.51 -13.04
N GLY A 7 20.01 10.09 -14.23
CA GLY A 7 19.65 9.47 -15.50
C GLY A 7 20.40 8.16 -15.73
N ASP A 8 21.71 8.18 -15.49
CA ASP A 8 22.56 6.99 -15.59
C ASP A 8 22.10 5.90 -14.60
N PHE A 9 21.80 6.27 -13.34
CA PHE A 9 21.31 5.32 -12.35
C PHE A 9 19.98 4.67 -12.75
N LEU A 10 19.02 5.46 -13.26
CA LEU A 10 17.75 4.93 -13.75
C LEU A 10 17.98 3.92 -14.88
N ARG A 11 18.82 4.29 -15.86
CA ARG A 11 19.16 3.44 -17.00
C ARG A 11 19.84 2.14 -16.57
N GLU A 12 20.87 2.22 -15.74
CA GLU A 12 21.60 1.05 -15.25
C GLU A 12 20.70 0.11 -14.44
N THR A 13 19.85 0.67 -13.59
CA THR A 13 18.91 -0.13 -12.78
C THR A 13 17.85 -0.79 -13.65
N ARG A 14 17.29 -0.06 -14.61
CA ARG A 14 16.34 -0.60 -15.59
C ARG A 14 16.94 -1.76 -16.39
N LEU A 15 18.14 -1.58 -16.95
CA LEU A 15 18.83 -2.59 -17.75
C LEU A 15 19.19 -3.83 -16.91
N ARG A 16 19.67 -3.65 -15.66
CA ARG A 16 19.94 -4.77 -14.74
C ARG A 16 18.70 -5.59 -14.42
N LYS A 17 17.53 -4.95 -14.34
CA LYS A 17 16.24 -5.62 -14.14
C LYS A 17 15.61 -6.17 -15.41
N GLY A 18 16.20 -5.88 -16.58
CA GLY A 18 15.72 -6.36 -17.88
C GLY A 18 14.47 -5.66 -18.40
N TYR A 19 14.15 -4.46 -17.91
CA TYR A 19 12.94 -3.73 -18.31
C TYR A 19 13.17 -2.82 -19.53
N THR A 20 12.14 -2.66 -20.34
CA THR A 20 12.11 -1.70 -21.46
C THR A 20 11.80 -0.28 -20.97
N GLN A 21 12.06 0.73 -21.81
CA GLN A 21 11.68 2.11 -21.48
C GLN A 21 10.16 2.26 -21.46
N GLU A 22 9.47 1.52 -22.33
CA GLU A 22 8.02 1.45 -22.42
C GLU A 22 7.41 0.96 -21.10
N GLU A 23 7.90 -0.16 -20.55
CA GLU A 23 7.42 -0.72 -19.29
C GLU A 23 7.59 0.24 -18.11
N VAL A 24 8.75 0.88 -17.99
CA VAL A 24 9.04 1.77 -16.85
C VAL A 24 8.31 3.11 -16.97
N SER A 25 8.13 3.62 -18.19
CA SER A 25 7.48 4.91 -18.45
C SER A 25 5.96 4.86 -18.48
N TYR A 26 5.36 3.66 -18.60
CA TYR A 26 3.92 3.48 -18.80
C TYR A 26 3.07 4.22 -17.77
N GLY A 27 2.17 5.08 -18.29
CA GLY A 27 1.28 5.93 -17.49
C GLY A 27 1.94 7.12 -16.77
N ILE A 28 3.27 7.24 -16.81
CA ILE A 28 4.03 8.28 -16.08
C ILE A 28 4.56 9.35 -17.03
N CYS A 29 5.22 8.93 -18.11
CA CYS A 29 5.74 9.83 -19.15
C CYS A 29 5.92 9.06 -20.47
N THR A 30 6.29 9.76 -21.55
CA THR A 30 6.53 9.05 -22.82
C THR A 30 7.88 8.30 -22.79
N PRO A 31 8.02 7.17 -23.51
CA PRO A 31 9.30 6.45 -23.61
C PRO A 31 10.44 7.35 -24.11
N ALA A 32 10.14 8.26 -25.05
CA ALA A 32 11.08 9.28 -25.53
C ALA A 32 11.52 10.26 -24.42
N SER A 33 10.63 10.62 -23.49
CA SER A 33 10.96 11.45 -22.34
C SER A 33 11.87 10.71 -21.36
N LEU A 34 11.55 9.44 -21.05
CA LEU A 34 12.42 8.59 -20.22
C LEU A 34 13.81 8.44 -20.86
N SER A 35 13.89 8.21 -22.17
CA SER A 35 15.16 8.14 -22.89
C SER A 35 15.99 9.42 -22.78
N ARG A 36 15.36 10.60 -22.88
CA ARG A 36 16.08 11.87 -22.66
C ARG A 36 16.52 12.05 -21.21
N ILE A 37 15.72 11.61 -20.24
CA ILE A 37 16.09 11.63 -18.82
C ILE A 37 17.31 10.73 -18.57
N GLU A 38 17.26 9.49 -19.06
CA GLU A 38 18.35 8.51 -18.94
C GLU A 38 19.67 8.97 -19.56
N ASN A 39 19.61 9.79 -20.62
CA ASN A 39 20.80 10.34 -21.28
C ASN A 39 21.18 11.74 -20.76
N GLY A 40 20.55 12.23 -19.69
CA GLY A 40 20.82 13.55 -19.10
C GLY A 40 20.37 14.75 -19.94
N ALA A 41 19.68 14.51 -21.06
CA ALA A 41 19.19 15.53 -21.98
C ALA A 41 17.89 16.22 -21.51
N GLN A 42 17.18 15.62 -20.54
CA GLN A 42 15.97 16.20 -19.94
C GLN A 42 16.03 16.05 -18.41
N LYS A 43 15.73 17.14 -17.70
CA LYS A 43 15.55 17.11 -16.24
C LYS A 43 14.12 16.66 -15.91
N PRO A 44 13.91 15.57 -15.14
CA PRO A 44 12.59 15.18 -14.71
C PRO A 44 12.08 16.07 -13.58
N GLY A 45 10.76 16.25 -13.51
CA GLY A 45 10.09 16.76 -12.30
C GLY A 45 10.18 15.74 -11.16
N ARG A 46 9.98 16.20 -9.91
CA ARG A 46 10.13 15.36 -8.72
C ARG A 46 9.21 14.15 -8.71
N LEU A 47 7.92 14.36 -8.98
CA LEU A 47 6.93 13.27 -8.96
C LEU A 47 7.22 12.22 -10.03
N ILE A 48 7.50 12.65 -11.27
CA ILE A 48 7.89 11.73 -12.36
C ILE A 48 9.10 10.90 -11.93
N LEU A 49 10.12 11.54 -11.38
CA LEU A 49 11.33 10.85 -10.94
C LEU A 49 11.01 9.80 -9.88
N GLU A 50 10.24 10.14 -8.87
CA GLU A 50 9.80 9.22 -7.82
C GLU A 50 9.04 8.02 -8.41
N LYS A 51 8.05 8.25 -9.27
CA LYS A 51 7.28 7.16 -9.89
C LYS A 51 8.13 6.24 -10.75
N LEU A 52 9.14 6.76 -11.45
CA LEU A 52 10.10 5.93 -12.20
C LEU A 52 10.95 5.05 -11.26
N PHE A 53 11.39 5.59 -10.11
CA PHE A 53 12.09 4.78 -9.09
C PHE A 53 11.20 3.69 -8.51
N GLU A 54 9.93 4.00 -8.22
CA GLU A 54 8.97 3.04 -7.70
C GLU A 54 8.74 1.87 -8.68
N ARG A 55 8.63 2.14 -9.99
CA ARG A 55 8.56 1.11 -11.04
C ARG A 55 9.81 0.22 -11.07
N LEU A 56 10.98 0.77 -10.76
CA LEU A 56 12.23 0.02 -10.61
C LEU A 56 12.32 -0.73 -9.27
N GLY A 57 11.31 -0.58 -8.40
CA GLY A 57 11.17 -1.28 -7.14
C GLY A 57 11.99 -0.68 -6.00
N THR A 58 12.33 0.60 -6.06
CA THR A 58 13.09 1.30 -5.03
C THR A 58 12.49 2.68 -4.75
N GLU A 59 12.80 3.25 -3.60
CA GLU A 59 12.47 4.65 -3.28
C GLU A 59 13.50 5.61 -3.88
N ASN A 60 13.06 6.83 -4.18
CA ASN A 60 13.96 7.93 -4.49
C ASN A 60 14.52 8.56 -3.20
N ASN A 61 15.47 7.87 -2.56
CA ASN A 61 16.10 8.34 -1.32
C ASN A 61 17.43 9.07 -1.54
N LEU A 62 17.95 9.06 -2.77
CA LEU A 62 19.33 9.46 -3.06
C LEU A 62 19.41 10.78 -3.85
N PHE A 63 18.35 11.15 -4.56
CA PHE A 63 18.40 12.26 -5.50
C PHE A 63 17.45 13.38 -5.08
N ASN A 64 18.04 14.46 -4.55
CA ASN A 64 17.33 15.72 -4.38
C ASN A 64 17.15 16.39 -5.74
N SER A 65 15.92 16.50 -6.21
CA SER A 65 15.58 17.38 -7.32
C SER A 65 15.50 18.82 -6.82
N PHE A 66 16.17 19.75 -7.51
CA PHE A 66 15.90 21.18 -7.33
C PHE A 66 14.49 21.45 -7.87
N VAL A 67 13.54 21.67 -6.97
CA VAL A 67 12.13 21.98 -7.24
C VAL A 67 11.85 23.44 -6.91
N SER A 68 10.80 24.01 -7.51
CA SER A 68 10.32 25.33 -7.10
C SER A 68 9.77 25.28 -5.67
N ARG A 69 9.53 26.44 -5.06
CA ARG A 69 8.91 26.51 -3.73
C ARG A 69 7.50 25.91 -3.78
N GLU A 70 6.74 26.24 -4.81
CA GLU A 70 5.36 25.79 -5.02
C GLU A 70 5.31 24.26 -5.22
N GLU A 71 6.21 23.70 -6.02
CA GLU A 71 6.35 22.25 -6.20
C GLU A 71 6.70 21.54 -4.87
N MET A 72 7.56 22.14 -4.05
CA MET A 72 7.94 21.59 -2.75
C MET A 72 6.78 21.66 -1.75
N GLU A 73 6.00 22.74 -1.76
CA GLU A 73 4.81 22.90 -0.91
C GLU A 73 3.73 21.88 -1.29
N LEU A 74 3.42 21.72 -2.58
CA LEU A 74 2.50 20.70 -3.06
C LEU A 74 2.98 19.29 -2.71
N TYR A 75 4.26 18.99 -2.95
CA TYR A 75 4.85 17.71 -2.61
C TYR A 75 4.75 17.39 -1.11
N SER A 76 5.08 18.36 -0.25
CA SER A 76 4.97 18.18 1.20
C SER A 76 3.52 17.94 1.63
N ALA A 77 2.56 18.65 1.02
CA ALA A 77 1.14 18.45 1.30
C ALA A 77 0.67 17.05 0.88
N ILE A 78 1.11 16.56 -0.28
CA ILE A 78 0.85 15.19 -0.75
C ILE A 78 1.43 14.14 0.21
N GLN A 79 2.68 14.33 0.68
CA GLN A 79 3.30 13.41 1.63
C GLN A 79 2.60 13.38 3.00
N SER A 80 2.10 14.52 3.46
CA SER A 80 1.25 14.58 4.66
C SER A 80 -0.07 13.84 4.42
N LEU A 81 -0.70 14.02 3.25
CA LEU A 81 -1.95 13.35 2.92
C LEU A 81 -1.81 11.82 2.86
N ILE A 82 -0.74 11.32 2.23
CA ILE A 82 -0.43 9.88 2.19
C ILE A 82 -0.25 9.30 3.60
N ARG A 83 0.36 10.08 4.50
CA ARG A 83 0.56 9.67 5.89
C ARG A 83 -0.76 9.56 6.65
N ASP A 84 -1.64 10.55 6.52
CA ASP A 84 -2.95 10.51 7.18
C ASP A 84 -3.81 9.33 6.70
N ILE A 85 -3.73 8.99 5.42
CA ILE A 85 -4.37 7.78 4.86
C ILE A 85 -3.81 6.53 5.53
N THR A 86 -2.49 6.46 5.71
CA THR A 86 -1.80 5.29 6.29
C THR A 86 -2.09 5.15 7.79
N ASP A 87 -2.19 6.26 8.51
CA ASP A 87 -2.47 6.29 9.95
C ASP A 87 -3.98 6.19 10.27
N GLU A 88 -4.83 6.09 9.24
CA GLU A 88 -6.31 6.11 9.33
C GLU A 88 -6.84 7.35 10.11
N ASP A 89 -6.13 8.47 10.07
CA ASP A 89 -6.52 9.71 10.74
C ASP A 89 -7.49 10.52 9.86
N VAL A 90 -8.72 10.00 9.76
CA VAL A 90 -9.81 10.56 8.95
C VAL A 90 -10.12 12.01 9.33
N ALA A 91 -9.84 12.42 10.57
CA ALA A 91 -10.14 13.78 11.04
C ALA A 91 -9.28 14.84 10.34
N LYS A 92 -8.03 14.53 10.00
CA LYS A 92 -7.12 15.42 9.28
C LYS A 92 -7.25 15.32 7.77
N LEU A 93 -7.75 14.18 7.27
CA LEU A 93 -7.81 13.88 5.85
C LEU A 93 -8.58 14.94 5.05
N GLU A 94 -9.73 15.43 5.54
CA GLU A 94 -10.51 16.47 4.87
C GLU A 94 -9.76 17.81 4.75
N GLU A 95 -9.06 18.21 5.81
CA GLU A 95 -8.29 19.46 5.82
C GLU A 95 -7.15 19.38 4.81
N HIS A 96 -6.37 18.31 4.85
CA HIS A 96 -5.24 18.13 3.93
C HIS A 96 -5.68 17.93 2.47
N ILE A 97 -6.83 17.28 2.22
CA ILE A 97 -7.44 17.25 0.87
C ILE A 97 -7.67 18.68 0.38
N SER A 98 -8.29 19.55 1.18
CA SER A 98 -8.58 20.93 0.79
C SER A 98 -7.31 21.74 0.50
N ILE A 99 -6.23 21.50 1.25
CA ILE A 99 -4.92 22.13 1.01
C ILE A 99 -4.34 21.66 -0.33
N VAL A 100 -4.30 20.35 -0.57
CA VAL A 100 -3.77 19.77 -1.81
C VAL A 100 -4.58 20.24 -3.02
N GLU A 101 -5.91 20.32 -2.95
CA GLU A 101 -6.75 20.85 -4.02
C GLU A 101 -6.39 22.28 -4.44
N LYS A 102 -6.17 23.15 -3.45
CA LYS A 102 -5.79 24.55 -3.70
C LYS A 102 -4.42 24.64 -4.35
N LEU A 103 -3.46 23.84 -3.88
CA LEU A 103 -2.10 23.82 -4.43
C LEU A 103 -2.04 23.15 -5.81
N ALA A 104 -2.92 22.17 -6.07
CA ALA A 104 -2.94 21.38 -7.29
C ALA A 104 -3.75 21.99 -8.44
N THR A 105 -4.23 23.24 -8.34
CA THR A 105 -5.13 23.84 -9.34
C THR A 105 -4.57 23.84 -10.78
N ASN A 106 -3.24 23.97 -10.92
CA ASN A 106 -2.54 23.90 -12.22
C ASN A 106 -1.65 22.66 -12.34
N ALA A 107 -1.88 21.67 -11.50
CA ALA A 107 -1.08 20.46 -11.45
C ALA A 107 -1.44 19.50 -12.60
N SER A 108 -0.52 18.61 -12.90
CA SER A 108 -0.70 17.52 -13.85
C SER A 108 -1.74 16.50 -13.36
N GLU A 109 -2.32 15.73 -14.29
CA GLU A 109 -3.19 14.59 -13.94
C GLU A 109 -2.51 13.60 -12.98
N LEU A 110 -1.19 13.42 -13.11
CA LEU A 110 -0.41 12.55 -12.22
C LEU A 110 -0.46 13.01 -10.76
N GLU A 111 -0.48 14.32 -10.50
CA GLU A 111 -0.61 14.89 -9.15
C GLU A 111 -2.04 14.73 -8.62
N HIS A 112 -3.05 14.73 -9.49
CA HIS A 112 -4.44 14.48 -9.12
C HIS A 112 -4.72 13.02 -8.72
N GLN A 113 -3.86 12.05 -9.07
CA GLN A 113 -4.02 10.64 -8.66
C GLN A 113 -4.13 10.50 -7.13
N CYS A 114 -3.20 11.11 -6.41
CA CYS A 114 -3.19 11.16 -4.95
C CYS A 114 -4.49 11.77 -4.39
N LEU A 115 -4.98 12.83 -5.02
CA LEU A 115 -6.20 13.52 -4.59
C LEU A 115 -7.45 12.64 -4.77
N TYR A 116 -7.60 11.97 -5.91
CA TYR A 116 -8.72 11.04 -6.12
C TYR A 116 -8.67 9.88 -5.14
N PHE A 117 -7.48 9.32 -4.90
CA PHE A 117 -7.29 8.27 -3.92
C PHE A 117 -7.70 8.71 -2.51
N ALA A 118 -7.22 9.88 -2.05
CA ALA A 118 -7.56 10.42 -0.74
C ALA A 118 -9.06 10.69 -0.58
N LYS A 119 -9.72 11.22 -1.60
CA LYS A 119 -11.19 11.38 -1.61
C LYS A 119 -11.91 10.04 -1.55
N GLY A 120 -11.38 9.01 -2.21
CA GLY A 120 -11.90 7.65 -2.13
C GLY A 120 -11.80 7.08 -0.72
N GLU A 121 -10.66 7.28 -0.05
CA GLU A 121 -10.49 6.91 1.35
C GLU A 121 -11.44 7.66 2.29
N LEU A 122 -11.65 8.95 2.07
CA LEU A 122 -12.64 9.73 2.83
C LEU A 122 -14.06 9.17 2.66
N ALA A 123 -14.47 8.89 1.41
CA ALA A 123 -15.77 8.29 1.11
C ALA A 123 -15.93 6.92 1.78
N ARG A 124 -14.90 6.07 1.73
CA ARG A 124 -14.91 4.73 2.33
C ARG A 124 -14.92 4.77 3.86
N GLN A 125 -14.04 5.56 4.46
CA GLN A 125 -13.80 5.51 5.90
C GLN A 125 -14.80 6.36 6.69
N LYS A 126 -15.13 7.56 6.21
CA LYS A 126 -16.01 8.52 6.89
C LYS A 126 -17.46 8.42 6.44
N GLU A 127 -17.69 8.53 5.13
CA GLU A 127 -19.04 8.60 4.56
C GLU A 127 -19.70 7.21 4.47
N LYS A 128 -18.89 6.14 4.51
CA LYS A 128 -19.28 4.75 4.25
C LYS A 128 -19.96 4.58 2.88
N ASP A 129 -19.62 5.44 1.92
CA ASP A 129 -20.10 5.38 0.55
C ASP A 129 -19.11 4.59 -0.32
N TYR A 130 -19.29 3.27 -0.32
CA TYR A 130 -18.41 2.34 -1.03
C TYR A 130 -18.52 2.46 -2.55
N SER A 131 -19.67 2.89 -3.08
CA SER A 131 -19.86 3.10 -4.52
C SER A 131 -19.05 4.30 -5.01
N LYS A 132 -19.15 5.42 -4.29
CA LYS A 132 -18.35 6.62 -4.56
C LYS A 132 -16.86 6.37 -4.36
N ALA A 133 -16.49 5.62 -3.32
CA ALA A 133 -15.09 5.23 -3.10
C ALA A 133 -14.54 4.44 -4.29
N MET A 134 -15.29 3.43 -4.79
CA MET A 134 -14.90 2.65 -5.97
C MET A 134 -14.73 3.54 -7.22
N GLU A 135 -15.67 4.45 -7.49
CA GLU A 135 -15.56 5.39 -8.61
C GLU A 135 -14.27 6.22 -8.53
N LEU A 136 -13.96 6.74 -7.34
CA LEU A 136 -12.77 7.55 -7.11
C LEU A 136 -11.47 6.74 -7.20
N TYR A 137 -11.44 5.50 -6.70
CA TYR A 137 -10.30 4.60 -6.85
C TYR A 137 -10.05 4.23 -8.31
N MET A 138 -11.10 3.91 -9.06
CA MET A 138 -10.98 3.63 -10.50
C MET A 138 -10.50 4.86 -11.27
N LYS A 139 -11.00 6.05 -10.92
CA LYS A 139 -10.50 7.29 -11.51
C LYS A 139 -9.02 7.53 -11.19
N ALA A 140 -8.58 7.24 -9.96
CA ALA A 140 -7.18 7.38 -9.55
C ALA A 140 -6.26 6.40 -10.29
N ILE A 141 -6.64 5.12 -10.35
CA ILE A 141 -5.79 4.08 -10.96
C ILE A 141 -5.67 4.26 -12.48
N HIS A 142 -6.73 4.71 -13.15
CA HIS A 142 -6.74 4.91 -14.61
C HIS A 142 -5.82 6.03 -15.10
N ILE A 143 -5.34 6.92 -14.21
CA ILE A 143 -4.34 7.94 -14.56
C ILE A 143 -3.02 7.28 -14.99
N THR A 144 -2.62 6.18 -14.35
CA THR A 144 -1.34 5.50 -14.61
C THR A 144 -1.48 4.07 -15.11
N LEU A 145 -2.65 3.44 -14.93
CA LEU A 145 -3.01 2.11 -15.44
C LEU A 145 -4.39 2.13 -16.13
N PRO A 146 -4.53 2.78 -17.30
CA PRO A 146 -5.83 2.95 -17.97
C PRO A 146 -6.52 1.64 -18.37
N ASP A 147 -5.75 0.56 -18.56
CA ASP A 147 -6.27 -0.74 -18.98
C ASP A 147 -6.76 -1.62 -17.80
N PHE A 148 -6.58 -1.18 -16.55
CA PHE A 148 -6.98 -1.98 -15.39
C PHE A 148 -8.50 -1.95 -15.18
N ASP A 149 -9.13 -3.12 -15.18
CA ASP A 149 -10.60 -3.25 -15.05
C ASP A 149 -11.10 -3.32 -13.60
N GLY A 150 -10.20 -3.17 -12.63
CA GLY A 150 -10.49 -3.29 -11.21
C GLY A 150 -10.41 -4.72 -10.67
N LYS A 151 -10.39 -5.75 -11.51
CA LYS A 151 -10.46 -7.17 -11.08
C LYS A 151 -9.30 -8.02 -11.55
N LYS A 152 -8.84 -7.85 -12.79
CA LYS A 152 -7.86 -8.72 -13.43
C LYS A 152 -6.44 -8.22 -13.18
N PRO A 153 -5.58 -9.04 -12.55
CA PRO A 153 -4.17 -8.73 -12.42
C PRO A 153 -3.47 -8.42 -13.74
N LEU A 154 -2.87 -7.24 -13.86
CA LEU A 154 -2.02 -6.85 -14.99
C LEU A 154 -0.57 -7.27 -14.70
N ARG A 155 -0.31 -8.57 -14.64
CA ARG A 155 0.95 -9.14 -14.09
C ARG A 155 2.24 -8.72 -14.82
N ASN A 156 2.14 -8.26 -16.06
CA ASN A 156 3.28 -7.77 -16.83
C ASN A 156 3.59 -6.29 -16.54
N ASN A 157 2.65 -5.56 -15.95
CA ASN A 157 2.85 -4.16 -15.61
C ASN A 157 3.71 -4.08 -14.34
N LEU A 158 4.71 -3.19 -14.40
CA LEU A 158 5.33 -2.67 -13.20
C LEU A 158 4.28 -1.81 -12.48
N LEU A 159 4.34 -1.71 -11.15
CA LEU A 159 3.44 -0.95 -10.28
C LEU A 159 4.20 0.14 -9.53
N THR A 160 3.54 1.29 -9.33
CA THR A 160 3.97 2.33 -8.37
C THR A 160 3.44 1.99 -6.97
N PHE A 161 3.97 2.64 -5.93
CA PHE A 161 3.46 2.43 -4.57
C PHE A 161 2.05 2.99 -4.39
N ASP A 162 1.67 4.03 -5.13
CA ASP A 162 0.31 4.57 -5.11
C ASP A 162 -0.66 3.58 -5.73
N GLU A 163 -0.31 2.97 -6.86
CA GLU A 163 -1.13 1.94 -7.50
C GLU A 163 -1.31 0.72 -6.60
N ILE A 164 -0.26 0.28 -5.89
CA ILE A 164 -0.37 -0.81 -4.91
C ILE A 164 -1.40 -0.47 -3.83
N MET A 165 -1.38 0.76 -3.31
CA MET A 165 -2.35 1.21 -2.30
C MET A 165 -3.77 1.30 -2.87
N ILE A 166 -3.93 1.83 -4.09
CA ILE A 166 -5.23 1.95 -4.74
C ILE A 166 -5.82 0.56 -5.04
N ILE A 167 -5.02 -0.38 -5.57
CA ILE A 167 -5.45 -1.76 -5.85
C ILE A 167 -5.84 -2.46 -4.54
N ASN A 168 -5.06 -2.30 -3.47
CA ASN A 168 -5.40 -2.82 -2.15
C ASN A 168 -6.74 -2.25 -1.64
N SER A 169 -6.99 -0.94 -1.79
CA SER A 169 -8.28 -0.34 -1.40
C SER A 169 -9.45 -0.86 -2.24
N ILE A 170 -9.25 -1.13 -3.54
CA ILE A 170 -10.23 -1.80 -4.40
C ILE A 170 -10.50 -3.23 -3.90
N ALA A 171 -9.45 -3.99 -3.55
CA ALA A 171 -9.58 -5.34 -3.01
C ALA A 171 -10.37 -5.36 -1.69
N ILE A 172 -10.11 -4.40 -0.79
CA ILE A 172 -10.88 -4.22 0.44
C ILE A 172 -12.37 -4.01 0.13
N LEU A 173 -12.73 -3.18 -0.86
CA LEU A 173 -14.14 -3.01 -1.24
C LEU A 173 -14.78 -4.30 -1.76
N TYR A 174 -14.04 -5.13 -2.51
CA TYR A 174 -14.55 -6.44 -2.92
C TYR A 174 -14.72 -7.40 -1.75
N SER A 175 -13.88 -7.33 -0.72
CA SER A 175 -14.00 -8.19 0.46
C SER A 175 -15.26 -7.94 1.29
N ASN A 176 -15.89 -6.76 1.17
CA ASN A 176 -17.13 -6.42 1.86
C ASN A 176 -18.35 -7.22 1.38
N ASP A 177 -18.26 -7.93 0.25
CA ASP A 177 -19.32 -8.80 -0.27
C ASP A 177 -18.76 -10.21 -0.47
N GLU A 178 -19.32 -11.20 0.23
CA GLU A 178 -18.89 -12.60 0.14
C GLU A 178 -18.88 -13.14 -1.30
N ARG A 179 -19.69 -12.58 -2.20
CA ARG A 179 -19.72 -12.98 -3.62
C ARG A 179 -18.46 -12.56 -4.38
N ASN A 180 -17.77 -11.52 -3.90
CA ASN A 180 -16.61 -10.91 -4.54
C ASN A 180 -15.30 -11.13 -3.78
N ILE A 181 -15.32 -11.79 -2.61
CA ILE A 181 -14.10 -12.04 -1.81
C ILE A 181 -12.98 -12.75 -2.58
N MET A 182 -13.31 -13.57 -3.58
CA MET A 182 -12.31 -14.19 -4.45
C MET A 182 -11.59 -13.17 -5.34
N ASP A 183 -12.28 -12.11 -5.79
CA ASP A 183 -11.66 -11.02 -6.53
C ASP A 183 -10.66 -10.28 -5.61
N ALA A 184 -11.03 -10.03 -4.34
CA ALA A 184 -10.13 -9.44 -3.34
C ALA A 184 -8.86 -10.29 -3.14
N ILE A 185 -9.02 -11.59 -2.89
CA ILE A 185 -7.90 -12.53 -2.72
C ILE A 185 -7.01 -12.57 -3.97
N HIS A 186 -7.58 -12.59 -5.18
CA HIS A 186 -6.78 -12.60 -6.41
C HIS A 186 -5.95 -11.32 -6.60
N LEU A 187 -6.51 -10.16 -6.27
CA LEU A 187 -5.80 -8.89 -6.32
C LEU A 187 -4.66 -8.85 -5.30
N ASP A 188 -4.92 -9.21 -4.04
CA ASP A 188 -3.86 -9.17 -3.01
C ASP A 188 -2.80 -10.26 -3.21
N LEU A 189 -3.14 -11.43 -3.75
CA LEU A 189 -2.13 -12.42 -4.17
C LEU A 189 -1.23 -11.88 -5.29
N TRP A 190 -1.79 -11.10 -6.22
CA TRP A 190 -0.98 -10.41 -7.22
C TRP A 190 -0.07 -9.35 -6.58
N LEU A 191 -0.59 -8.55 -5.65
CA LEU A 191 0.23 -7.57 -4.92
C LEU A 191 1.33 -8.24 -4.10
N LYS A 192 1.04 -9.36 -3.42
CA LYS A 192 2.02 -10.18 -2.68
C LYS A 192 3.15 -10.63 -3.60
N GLU A 193 2.81 -11.29 -4.70
CA GLU A 193 3.78 -11.76 -5.69
C GLU A 193 4.61 -10.61 -6.28
N TYR A 194 3.97 -9.46 -6.54
CA TYR A 194 4.66 -8.27 -7.03
C TYR A 194 5.68 -7.73 -6.01
N MET A 195 5.28 -7.62 -4.73
CA MET A 195 6.14 -7.13 -3.65
C MET A 195 7.35 -8.06 -3.39
N GLU A 196 7.17 -9.36 -3.57
CA GLU A 196 8.24 -10.37 -3.43
C GLU A 196 9.25 -10.32 -4.57
N ASN A 197 8.76 -10.23 -5.81
CA ASN A 197 9.60 -10.42 -6.99
C ASN A 197 10.14 -9.13 -7.59
N ARG A 198 9.47 -7.99 -7.36
CA ARG A 198 9.75 -6.74 -8.09
C ARG A 198 10.27 -5.62 -7.19
N ILE A 199 9.86 -5.60 -5.92
CA ILE A 199 10.23 -4.56 -4.95
C ILE A 199 11.43 -4.98 -4.11
N VAL A 200 12.42 -4.07 -4.02
CA VAL A 200 13.58 -4.23 -3.15
C VAL A 200 13.18 -3.99 -1.70
N ASP A 201 13.71 -4.79 -0.79
CA ASP A 201 13.49 -4.59 0.64
C ASP A 201 13.97 -3.19 1.06
N GLY A 202 13.05 -2.44 1.66
CA GLY A 202 13.20 -1.02 1.96
C GLY A 202 11.98 -0.51 2.71
N ARG A 203 11.98 0.78 3.06
CA ARG A 203 10.97 1.38 3.94
C ARG A 203 9.54 1.16 3.44
N MET A 204 9.31 1.29 2.13
CA MET A 204 7.99 1.15 1.51
C MET A 204 7.50 -0.30 1.51
N LYS A 205 8.40 -1.27 1.27
CA LYS A 205 8.05 -2.70 1.41
C LYS A 205 7.76 -3.03 2.87
N THR A 206 8.60 -2.56 3.79
CA THR A 206 8.38 -2.72 5.24
C THR A 206 7.04 -2.15 5.69
N ALA A 207 6.62 -1.02 5.13
CA ALA A 207 5.35 -0.39 5.47
C ALA A 207 4.12 -1.11 4.88
N LYS A 208 4.18 -1.54 3.60
CA LYS A 208 3.01 -1.99 2.84
C LYS A 208 2.83 -3.51 2.76
N TYR A 209 3.92 -4.27 2.74
CA TYR A 209 3.83 -5.72 2.59
C TYR A 209 3.08 -6.42 3.73
N PRO A 210 3.26 -6.04 5.02
CA PRO A 210 2.47 -6.59 6.12
C PRO A 210 0.96 -6.37 5.99
N MET A 211 0.54 -5.25 5.40
CA MET A 211 -0.88 -4.96 5.15
C MET A 211 -1.50 -5.98 4.19
N ILE A 212 -0.80 -6.30 3.09
CA ILE A 212 -1.26 -7.29 2.10
C ILE A 212 -1.36 -8.69 2.73
N LEU A 213 -0.36 -9.07 3.52
CA LEU A 213 -0.35 -10.35 4.22
C LEU A 213 -1.48 -10.44 5.26
N TYR A 214 -1.74 -9.33 5.97
CA TYR A 214 -2.84 -9.23 6.92
C TYR A 214 -4.19 -9.43 6.23
N ASN A 215 -4.47 -8.68 5.16
CA ASN A 215 -5.70 -8.84 4.38
C ASN A 215 -5.91 -10.28 3.91
N LEU A 216 -4.90 -10.88 3.28
CA LEU A 216 -4.96 -12.27 2.82
C LEU A 216 -5.21 -13.23 3.97
N SER A 217 -4.55 -13.03 5.11
CA SER A 217 -4.75 -13.87 6.29
C SER A 217 -6.20 -13.81 6.80
N CYS A 218 -6.82 -12.63 6.83
CA CYS A 218 -8.24 -12.49 7.19
C CYS A 218 -9.16 -13.13 6.15
N TRP A 219 -8.99 -12.82 4.87
CA TRP A 219 -9.90 -13.29 3.82
C TRP A 219 -9.80 -14.80 3.58
N PHE A 220 -8.62 -15.42 3.76
CA PHE A 220 -8.53 -16.87 3.79
C PHE A 220 -9.26 -17.46 5.01
N GLY A 221 -9.16 -16.81 6.17
CA GLY A 221 -9.92 -17.17 7.37
C GLY A 221 -11.43 -17.15 7.14
N ASP A 222 -11.94 -16.07 6.53
CA ASP A 222 -13.37 -15.92 6.16
C ASP A 222 -13.85 -17.03 5.21
N LYS A 223 -12.94 -17.58 4.38
CA LYS A 223 -13.21 -18.73 3.50
C LYS A 223 -13.01 -20.09 4.17
N ASN A 224 -12.73 -20.13 5.47
CA ASN A 224 -12.37 -21.32 6.24
C ASN A 224 -11.12 -22.05 5.69
N CYS A 225 -10.27 -21.32 4.97
CA CYS A 225 -8.96 -21.78 4.49
C CYS A 225 -7.90 -21.50 5.57
N HIS A 226 -8.08 -22.07 6.76
CA HIS A 226 -7.28 -21.71 7.94
C HIS A 226 -5.78 -22.02 7.78
N LYS A 227 -5.40 -22.99 6.93
CA LYS A 227 -3.98 -23.28 6.67
C LYS A 227 -3.33 -22.18 5.86
N GLU A 228 -4.02 -21.69 4.84
CA GLU A 228 -3.59 -20.57 4.02
C GLU A 228 -3.58 -19.27 4.84
N ALA A 229 -4.61 -19.06 5.67
CA ALA A 229 -4.67 -17.93 6.61
C ALA A 229 -3.46 -17.91 7.55
N LEU A 230 -3.16 -19.05 8.17
CA LEU A 230 -2.02 -19.19 9.09
C LEU A 230 -0.70 -18.92 8.37
N LYS A 231 -0.54 -19.44 7.14
CA LYS A 231 0.66 -19.20 6.34
C LYS A 231 0.88 -17.71 6.07
N MET A 232 -0.18 -16.97 5.71
CA MET A 232 -0.06 -15.53 5.45
C MET A 232 0.23 -14.74 6.74
N ALA A 233 -0.41 -15.12 7.85
CA ALA A 233 -0.18 -14.48 9.14
C ALA A 233 1.27 -14.70 9.64
N ASP A 234 1.75 -15.96 9.65
CA ASP A 234 3.12 -16.33 10.02
C ASP A 234 4.17 -15.64 9.14
N GLU A 235 3.96 -15.62 7.81
CA GLU A 235 4.83 -14.90 6.88
C GLU A 235 4.89 -13.39 7.23
N GLY A 236 3.75 -12.79 7.58
CA GLY A 236 3.66 -11.39 7.98
C GLY A 236 4.32 -11.10 9.33
N VAL A 237 4.12 -11.96 10.32
CA VAL A 237 4.74 -11.88 11.65
C VAL A 237 6.26 -11.95 11.51
N ASN A 238 6.77 -12.95 10.79
CA ASN A 238 8.21 -13.12 10.55
C ASN A 238 8.81 -11.91 9.82
N PHE A 239 8.12 -11.39 8.80
CA PHE A 239 8.57 -10.20 8.10
C PHE A 239 8.60 -8.96 9.00
N CYS A 240 7.58 -8.77 9.85
CA CYS A 240 7.55 -7.66 10.82
C CYS A 240 8.66 -7.76 11.87
N ILE A 241 9.00 -8.97 12.32
CA ILE A 241 10.12 -9.21 13.24
C ILE A 241 11.45 -8.88 12.57
N GLN A 242 11.65 -9.33 11.33
CA GLN A 242 12.90 -9.17 10.60
C GLN A 242 13.20 -7.69 10.27
N TYR A 243 12.20 -6.94 9.80
CA TYR A 243 12.40 -5.58 9.29
C TYR A 243 11.90 -4.48 10.24
N GLY A 244 11.23 -4.84 11.33
CA GLY A 244 10.64 -3.91 12.29
C GLY A 244 9.41 -3.19 11.74
N ASN A 245 8.22 -3.65 12.12
CA ASN A 245 6.96 -2.93 11.86
C ASN A 245 6.01 -3.09 13.05
N LEU A 246 6.00 -2.11 13.96
CA LEU A 246 5.12 -2.16 15.14
C LEU A 246 3.64 -1.90 14.83
N ALA A 247 3.30 -1.37 13.66
CA ALA A 247 1.91 -1.11 13.31
C ALA A 247 1.15 -2.41 13.00
N PHE A 248 1.73 -3.26 12.13
CA PHE A 248 1.09 -4.51 11.70
C PHE A 248 1.50 -5.73 12.53
N PHE A 249 2.66 -5.71 13.20
CA PHE A 249 3.12 -6.85 14.01
C PHE A 249 2.08 -7.39 15.00
N PRO A 250 1.51 -6.60 15.92
CA PRO A 250 0.53 -7.13 16.87
C PRO A 250 -0.79 -7.53 16.21
N ILE A 251 -1.15 -6.91 15.09
CA ILE A 251 -2.38 -7.22 14.35
C ILE A 251 -2.26 -8.59 13.67
N LEU A 252 -1.13 -8.83 12.98
CA LEU A 252 -0.83 -10.12 12.36
C LEU A 252 -0.67 -11.22 13.41
N LEU A 253 0.02 -10.95 14.52
CA LEU A 253 0.19 -11.90 15.62
C LEU A 253 -1.15 -12.27 16.27
N PHE A 254 -2.07 -11.31 16.38
CA PHE A 254 -3.43 -11.58 16.85
C PHE A 254 -4.18 -12.51 15.88
N ASN A 255 -4.11 -12.23 14.57
CA ASN A 255 -4.77 -13.05 13.57
C ASN A 255 -4.17 -14.47 13.48
N GLU A 256 -2.85 -14.58 13.59
CA GLU A 256 -2.14 -15.86 13.70
C GLU A 256 -2.64 -16.67 14.91
N GLY A 257 -2.72 -16.02 16.08
CA GLY A 257 -3.22 -16.63 17.30
C GLY A 257 -4.65 -17.14 17.18
N GLY A 258 -5.55 -16.37 16.58
CA GLY A 258 -6.93 -16.80 16.31
C GLY A 258 -6.99 -17.99 15.35
N THR A 259 -6.24 -17.93 14.26
CA THR A 259 -6.16 -19.01 13.27
C THR A 259 -5.63 -20.31 13.87
N LEU A 260 -4.65 -20.23 14.79
CA LEU A 260 -4.14 -21.40 15.52
C LEU A 260 -5.22 -22.04 16.40
N VAL A 261 -6.06 -21.24 17.06
CA VAL A 261 -7.19 -21.77 17.85
C VAL A 261 -8.18 -22.52 16.94
N GLU A 262 -8.50 -21.96 15.77
CA GLU A 262 -9.39 -22.58 14.78
C GLU A 262 -8.85 -23.91 14.22
N LEU A 263 -7.53 -24.03 14.13
CA LEU A 263 -6.84 -25.27 13.76
C LEU A 263 -6.69 -26.27 14.92
N GLY A 264 -7.13 -25.92 16.13
CA GLY A 264 -7.07 -26.77 17.33
C GLY A 264 -5.77 -26.64 18.13
N GLU A 265 -4.84 -25.77 17.75
CA GLU A 265 -3.61 -25.46 18.50
C GLU A 265 -3.85 -24.42 19.60
N ILE A 266 -4.80 -24.73 20.49
CA ILE A 266 -5.39 -23.77 21.44
C ILE A 266 -4.36 -23.09 22.34
N ASP A 267 -3.40 -23.83 22.89
CA ASP A 267 -2.42 -23.28 23.85
C ASP A 267 -1.47 -22.26 23.18
N LYS A 268 -0.99 -22.58 21.97
CA LYS A 268 -0.17 -21.65 21.19
C LYS A 268 -0.96 -20.44 20.73
N GLY A 269 -2.20 -20.66 20.26
CA GLY A 269 -3.09 -19.58 19.85
C GLY A 269 -3.34 -18.59 20.98
N LYS A 270 -3.63 -19.08 22.20
CA LYS A 270 -3.76 -18.26 23.41
C LYS A 270 -2.51 -17.45 23.73
N GLU A 271 -1.33 -18.05 23.59
CA GLU A 271 -0.07 -17.36 23.81
C GLU A 271 0.10 -16.17 22.86
N HIS A 272 -0.13 -16.37 21.56
CA HIS A 272 0.01 -15.31 20.55
C HIS A 272 -1.04 -14.21 20.73
N LEU A 273 -2.29 -14.56 21.03
CA LEU A 273 -3.35 -13.60 21.36
C LEU A 273 -2.97 -12.74 22.58
N HIS A 274 -2.44 -13.36 23.65
CA HIS A 274 -2.00 -12.63 24.84
C HIS A 274 -0.82 -11.69 24.54
N GLN A 275 0.14 -12.14 23.74
CA GLN A 275 1.28 -11.32 23.32
C GLN A 275 0.81 -10.10 22.51
N ALA A 276 -0.07 -10.30 21.53
CA ALA A 276 -0.65 -9.22 20.74
C ALA A 276 -1.38 -8.19 21.61
N ILE A 277 -2.23 -8.62 22.54
CA ILE A 277 -2.92 -7.75 23.50
C ILE A 277 -1.92 -6.97 24.37
N THR A 278 -0.85 -7.62 24.82
CA THR A 278 0.20 -6.97 25.62
C THR A 278 0.92 -5.89 24.82
N ILE A 279 1.20 -6.13 23.54
CA ILE A 279 1.82 -5.15 22.65
C ILE A 279 0.86 -3.98 22.39
N PHE A 280 -0.43 -4.23 22.12
CA PHE A 280 -1.42 -3.15 21.97
C PHE A 280 -1.50 -2.26 23.22
N LYS A 281 -1.43 -2.85 24.43
CA LYS A 281 -1.36 -2.11 25.70
C LYS A 281 -0.09 -1.23 25.75
N ALA A 282 1.07 -1.77 25.39
CA ALA A 282 2.34 -1.03 25.35
C ALA A 282 2.31 0.14 24.35
N MET A 283 1.62 -0.05 23.21
CA MET A 283 1.41 0.97 22.19
C MET A 283 0.34 2.01 22.56
N ARG A 284 -0.31 1.88 23.73
CA ARG A 284 -1.40 2.75 24.20
C ARG A 284 -2.63 2.76 23.28
N ARG A 285 -2.84 1.68 22.52
CA ARG A 285 -4.02 1.47 21.64
C ARG A 285 -5.17 0.85 22.41
N LYS A 286 -5.80 1.63 23.29
CA LYS A 286 -6.88 1.16 24.18
C LYS A 286 -8.10 0.62 23.41
N ASP A 287 -8.38 1.22 22.26
CA ASP A 287 -9.37 0.79 21.28
C ASP A 287 -9.11 -0.67 20.86
N MET A 288 -7.90 -0.96 20.38
CA MET A 288 -7.53 -2.30 19.91
C MET A 288 -7.52 -3.33 21.03
N VAL A 289 -7.08 -2.96 22.24
CA VAL A 289 -7.10 -3.85 23.41
C VAL A 289 -8.51 -4.30 23.75
N GLN A 290 -9.47 -3.36 23.79
CA GLN A 290 -10.85 -3.68 24.13
C GLN A 290 -11.47 -4.61 23.08
N THR A 291 -11.32 -4.26 21.80
CA THR A 291 -11.81 -5.07 20.68
C THR A 291 -11.22 -6.47 20.68
N ALA A 292 -9.90 -6.60 20.91
CA ALA A 292 -9.21 -7.88 20.95
C ALA A 292 -9.74 -8.80 22.08
N ILE A 293 -9.91 -8.25 23.28
CA ILE A 293 -10.40 -9.02 24.44
C ILE A 293 -11.86 -9.45 24.22
N GLU A 294 -12.72 -8.55 23.76
CA GLU A 294 -14.13 -8.85 23.47
C GLU A 294 -14.25 -9.94 22.41
N TRP A 295 -13.45 -9.84 21.34
CA TRP A 295 -13.46 -10.83 20.26
C TRP A 295 -13.00 -12.21 20.75
N CYS A 296 -11.92 -12.29 21.54
CA CYS A 296 -11.45 -13.56 22.11
C CYS A 296 -12.49 -14.22 23.01
N LYS A 297 -13.24 -13.42 23.78
CA LYS A 297 -14.31 -13.90 24.64
C LYS A 297 -15.49 -14.46 23.84
N ILE A 298 -15.92 -13.75 22.80
CA ILE A 298 -17.06 -14.15 21.96
C ILE A 298 -16.74 -15.41 21.15
N HIS A 299 -15.58 -15.45 20.49
CA HIS A 299 -15.25 -16.50 19.53
C HIS A 299 -14.63 -17.73 20.17
N TYR A 300 -13.84 -17.57 21.23
CA TYR A 300 -13.04 -18.66 21.79
C TYR A 300 -13.26 -18.90 23.29
N GLN A 301 -14.13 -18.12 23.95
CA GLN A 301 -14.37 -18.20 25.40
C GLN A 301 -13.08 -18.04 26.23
N ILE A 302 -12.18 -17.17 25.76
CA ILE A 302 -10.91 -16.87 26.42
C ILE A 302 -11.03 -15.50 27.11
N ASP A 303 -10.70 -15.44 28.40
CA ASP A 303 -10.60 -14.18 29.18
C ASP A 303 -9.12 -13.83 29.44
N PHE A 304 -8.78 -12.54 29.35
CA PHE A 304 -7.42 -11.97 29.49
C PHE A 304 -7.37 -10.79 30.46
#